data_AF-A0A839QZ05-F1
#
_entry.id   AF-A0A839QZ05-F1
#
_cell.length_a   1.000
_cell.length_b   1.000
_cell.length_c   1.000
_cell.angle_alpha   90.00
_cell.angle_beta   90.00
_cell.angle_gamma   90.00
#
_symmetry.space_group_name_H-M   'P 1'
#
loop_
_entity.id
_entity.type
_entity.pdbx_description
1 polymer ?
#
loop_
_entity_poly.entity_id
_entity_poly.type
_entity_poly.pdbx_seq_one_letter_code
_entity_poly.pdbx_strand_id
1 'polypeptide(L)'
;MTAPDIALASRFQDAFAAAFGEEYRDADPIIRPGRFSDFQCNAAMGLAKKLGQKPRDIAAQIVEHLDLTGIASAPEIAGPGFLNTTLSTEWIAGETAAIAADERLGAAVPASPDTVVIDYSAPNVAKEMHVGHLRTTVVGDALARTLEFLGHRVIRQNHIGDWGTPFGMLIEHLLDVGEDSADAKLLETDPNAFLPGRPPEVRRRRGVRNARTCPRRHPCSRVTSRPWRSGAASWTCPSSTSTASTPPWTSPSPITTSPANPPTTTCCSRPATI
;
A
#
# COMPACT_ATOMS: atom_id res chain seq x y z
N MET A 1 17.33 9.20 -14.06
CA MET A 1 18.48 9.33 -13.15
C MET A 1 18.70 8.00 -12.46
N THR A 2 19.90 7.44 -12.55
CA THR A 2 20.28 6.32 -11.69
C THR A 2 20.66 6.92 -10.34
N ALA A 3 19.99 6.54 -9.27
CA ALA A 3 20.31 7.06 -7.94
C ALA A 3 21.80 6.81 -7.63
N PRO A 4 22.51 7.73 -6.94
CA PRO A 4 23.97 7.63 -6.77
C PRO A 4 24.41 6.32 -6.14
N ASP A 5 23.61 5.76 -5.24
CA ASP A 5 23.81 4.44 -4.64
C ASP A 5 23.75 3.32 -5.69
N ILE A 6 22.82 3.37 -6.64
CA ILE A 6 22.73 2.39 -7.74
C ILE A 6 23.93 2.54 -8.69
N ALA A 7 24.31 3.77 -9.02
CA ALA A 7 25.46 4.03 -9.89
C ALA A 7 26.77 3.53 -9.28
N LEU A 8 26.96 3.78 -7.97
CA LEU A 8 28.09 3.26 -7.21
C LEU A 8 28.02 1.73 -7.06
N ALA A 9 26.83 1.17 -6.82
CA ALA A 9 26.66 -0.27 -6.62
C ALA A 9 27.19 -1.08 -7.81
N SER A 10 26.84 -0.68 -9.04
CA SER A 10 27.34 -1.32 -10.26
C SER A 10 28.88 -1.34 -10.29
N ARG A 11 29.54 -0.23 -9.94
CA ARG A 11 31.01 -0.14 -9.94
C ARG A 11 31.65 -1.02 -8.87
N PHE A 12 31.06 -1.08 -7.68
CA PHE A 12 31.53 -1.97 -6.63
C PHE A 12 31.34 -3.44 -7.00
N GLN A 13 30.22 -3.81 -7.63
CA GLN A 13 29.97 -5.17 -8.11
C GLN A 13 30.97 -5.61 -9.18
N ASP A 14 31.30 -4.71 -10.13
CA ASP A 14 32.38 -4.94 -11.10
C ASP A 14 33.74 -5.16 -10.42
N ALA A 15 34.05 -4.34 -9.41
CA ALA A 15 35.29 -4.48 -8.63
C ALA A 15 35.33 -5.78 -7.83
N PHE A 16 34.19 -6.24 -7.27
CA PHE A 16 34.11 -7.51 -6.56
C PHE A 16 34.38 -8.69 -7.49
N ALA A 17 33.81 -8.66 -8.71
CA ALA A 17 34.04 -9.67 -9.72
C ALA A 17 35.52 -9.74 -10.13
N ALA A 18 36.14 -8.58 -10.34
CA ALA A 18 37.55 -8.49 -10.70
C ALA A 18 38.50 -8.94 -9.57
N ALA A 19 38.20 -8.58 -8.32
CA ALA A 19 39.05 -8.88 -7.17
C ALA A 19 38.92 -10.33 -6.67
N PHE A 20 37.71 -10.89 -6.68
CA PHE A 20 37.42 -12.16 -5.99
C PHE A 20 36.84 -13.26 -6.88
N GLY A 21 36.50 -12.96 -8.13
CA GLY A 21 35.86 -13.90 -9.06
C GLY A 21 34.40 -13.53 -9.35
N GLU A 22 33.91 -14.01 -10.51
CA GLU A 22 32.58 -13.68 -11.03
C GLU A 22 31.45 -14.10 -10.08
N GLU A 23 31.67 -15.13 -9.25
CA GLU A 23 30.72 -15.58 -8.23
C GLU A 23 30.42 -14.52 -7.15
N TYR A 24 31.25 -13.47 -7.02
CA TYR A 24 31.07 -12.38 -6.07
C TYR A 24 30.47 -11.11 -6.70
N ARG A 25 30.19 -11.09 -8.02
CA ARG A 25 29.59 -9.93 -8.70
C ARG A 25 28.29 -9.47 -8.02
N ASP A 26 27.41 -10.41 -7.71
CA ASP A 26 26.09 -10.11 -7.15
C ASP A 26 26.12 -9.87 -5.63
N ALA A 27 27.31 -9.79 -5.02
CA ALA A 27 27.41 -9.44 -3.62
C ALA A 27 26.90 -8.01 -3.39
N ASP A 28 26.06 -7.84 -2.37
CA ASP A 28 25.55 -6.52 -1.99
C ASP A 28 26.70 -5.63 -1.49
N PRO A 29 26.98 -4.48 -2.13
CA PRO A 29 27.99 -3.54 -1.68
C PRO A 29 27.62 -2.87 -0.34
N ILE A 30 26.36 -2.92 0.08
CA ILE A 30 25.82 -2.31 1.31
C ILE A 30 26.21 -0.83 1.36
N ILE A 31 25.80 -0.09 0.33
CA ILE A 31 26.07 1.34 0.22
C ILE A 31 25.11 2.10 1.13
N ARG A 32 25.65 2.96 1.98
CA ARG A 32 24.87 3.79 2.91
C ARG A 32 25.42 5.20 2.96
N PRO A 33 24.60 6.19 3.34
CA PRO A 33 25.10 7.54 3.62
C PRO A 33 26.21 7.51 4.68
N GLY A 34 27.34 8.13 4.36
CA GLY A 34 28.48 8.22 5.26
C GLY A 34 28.30 9.35 6.29
N ARG A 35 29.04 9.27 7.41
CA ARG A 35 29.12 10.39 8.37
C ARG A 35 30.20 11.41 8.01
N PHE A 36 31.26 10.95 7.34
CA PHE A 36 32.45 11.72 6.96
C PHE A 36 32.71 11.68 5.44
N SER A 37 31.77 11.14 4.69
CA SER A 37 31.75 10.98 3.24
C SER A 37 30.29 11.01 2.79
N ASP A 38 30.04 11.22 1.49
CA ASP A 38 28.67 11.15 0.97
C ASP A 38 28.12 9.73 1.10
N PHE A 39 28.93 8.75 0.71
CA PHE A 39 28.58 7.34 0.79
C PHE A 39 29.70 6.52 1.42
N GLN A 40 29.30 5.38 1.97
CA GLN A 40 30.17 4.39 2.57
C GLN A 40 29.72 2.99 2.10
N CYS A 41 30.68 2.19 1.62
CA CYS A 41 30.48 0.78 1.28
C CYS A 41 31.02 -0.10 2.41
N ASN A 42 30.16 -1.03 2.87
CA ASN A 42 30.40 -1.87 4.04
C ASN A 42 30.62 -3.36 3.70
N ALA A 43 30.68 -3.71 2.41
CA ALA A 43 30.78 -5.08 1.94
C ALA A 43 32.04 -5.83 2.40
N ALA A 44 33.15 -5.13 2.64
CA ALA A 44 34.42 -5.76 3.00
C ALA A 44 34.32 -6.68 4.24
N MET A 45 33.49 -6.32 5.23
CA MET A 45 33.28 -7.14 6.42
C MET A 45 32.50 -8.43 6.14
N GLY A 46 31.50 -8.34 5.26
CA GLY A 46 30.70 -9.50 4.84
C GLY A 46 31.52 -10.45 3.97
N LEU A 47 32.32 -9.90 3.07
CA LEU A 47 33.22 -10.66 2.18
C LEU A 47 34.39 -11.29 2.95
N ALA A 48 34.95 -10.61 3.95
CA ALA A 48 36.01 -11.14 4.81
C ALA A 48 35.64 -12.47 5.46
N LYS A 49 34.40 -12.61 5.95
CA LYS A 49 33.92 -13.86 6.54
C LYS A 49 33.84 -15.00 5.52
N LYS A 50 33.48 -14.70 4.27
CA LYS A 50 33.39 -15.68 3.18
C LYS A 50 34.76 -16.10 2.66
N LEU A 51 35.66 -15.15 2.51
CA LEU A 51 36.99 -15.33 1.93
C LEU A 51 38.05 -15.74 2.96
N GLY A 52 37.75 -15.66 4.26
CA GLY A 52 38.68 -16.01 5.34
C GLY A 52 39.85 -15.03 5.49
N GLN A 53 39.72 -13.80 4.96
CA GLN A 53 40.76 -12.77 4.98
C GLN A 53 40.40 -11.63 5.95
N LYS A 54 41.37 -10.76 6.28
CA LYS A 54 41.09 -9.58 7.11
C LYS A 54 40.27 -8.56 6.29
N PRO A 55 39.23 -7.93 6.86
CA PRO A 55 38.37 -7.02 6.10
C PRO A 55 39.10 -5.81 5.50
N ARG A 56 40.20 -5.37 6.14
CA ARG A 56 41.04 -4.30 5.58
C ARG A 56 41.80 -4.72 4.32
N ASP A 57 42.25 -5.98 4.25
CA ASP A 57 42.96 -6.50 3.08
C ASP A 57 41.99 -6.71 1.91
N ILE A 58 40.75 -7.12 2.21
CA ILE A 58 39.64 -7.17 1.26
C ILE A 58 39.30 -5.77 0.75
N ALA A 59 39.19 -4.78 1.64
CA ALA A 59 38.95 -3.40 1.25
C ALA A 59 40.04 -2.89 0.29
N ALA A 60 41.32 -3.16 0.57
CA ALA A 60 42.42 -2.77 -0.31
C ALA A 60 42.34 -3.40 -1.71
N GLN A 61 42.04 -4.70 -1.79
CA GLN A 61 41.84 -5.40 -3.08
C GLN A 61 40.66 -4.83 -3.87
N ILE A 62 39.56 -4.47 -3.19
CA ILE A 62 38.41 -3.82 -3.85
C ILE A 62 38.86 -2.48 -4.45
N VAL A 63 39.57 -1.64 -3.70
CA VAL A 63 40.02 -0.31 -4.18
C VAL A 63 40.95 -0.42 -5.38
N GLU A 64 41.79 -1.45 -5.45
CA GLU A 64 42.71 -1.68 -6.58
C GLU A 64 41.97 -1.92 -7.91
N HIS A 65 40.80 -2.56 -7.86
CA HIS A 65 39.98 -2.84 -9.04
C HIS A 65 38.79 -1.89 -9.22
N LEU A 66 38.60 -0.95 -8.30
CA LEU A 66 37.45 -0.05 -8.32
C LEU A 66 37.71 1.16 -9.22
N ASP A 67 36.92 1.25 -10.29
CA ASP A 67 36.87 2.42 -11.16
C ASP A 67 35.63 3.29 -10.85
N LEU A 68 35.87 4.45 -10.23
CA LEU A 68 34.86 5.49 -9.98
C LEU A 68 35.00 6.70 -10.90
N THR A 69 35.78 6.58 -11.98
CA THR A 69 36.05 7.69 -12.89
C THR A 69 34.76 8.31 -13.41
N GLY A 70 34.66 9.64 -13.26
CA GLY A 70 33.51 10.41 -13.69
C GLY A 70 32.29 10.36 -12.75
N ILE A 71 32.36 9.65 -11.62
CA ILE A 71 31.26 9.57 -10.64
C ILE A 71 31.70 10.09 -9.27
N ALA A 72 32.83 9.61 -8.75
CA ALA A 72 33.25 9.88 -7.38
C ALA A 72 34.78 9.85 -7.23
N SER A 73 35.28 10.40 -6.12
CA SER A 73 36.69 10.30 -5.75
C SER A 73 37.06 8.87 -5.34
N ALA A 74 38.35 8.54 -5.48
CA ALA A 74 38.89 7.28 -4.97
C ALA A 74 38.49 7.09 -3.49
N PRO A 75 38.03 5.90 -3.10
CA PRO A 75 37.53 5.68 -1.76
C PRO A 75 38.67 5.62 -0.72
N GLU A 76 38.43 6.18 0.45
CA GLU A 76 39.33 6.07 1.60
C GLU A 76 38.95 4.85 2.47
N ILE A 77 39.95 4.04 2.84
CA ILE A 77 39.75 2.90 3.73
C ILE A 77 39.79 3.36 5.19
N ALA A 78 38.65 3.34 5.86
CA ALA A 78 38.53 3.72 7.27
C ALA A 78 38.33 2.51 8.21
N GLY A 79 38.97 2.58 9.38
CA GLY A 79 38.76 1.65 10.49
C GLY A 79 38.94 0.17 10.11
N PRO A 80 37.92 -0.69 10.33
CA PRO A 80 38.01 -2.13 10.06
C PRO A 80 37.99 -2.50 8.57
N GLY A 81 37.67 -1.58 7.65
CA GLY A 81 37.53 -1.86 6.22
C GLY A 81 36.33 -1.16 5.56
N PHE A 82 35.93 0.00 6.09
CA PHE A 82 34.89 0.82 5.46
C PHE A 82 35.47 1.55 4.26
N LEU A 83 34.75 1.58 3.14
CA LEU A 83 35.16 2.29 1.94
C LEU A 83 34.34 3.57 1.81
N ASN A 84 34.93 4.69 2.21
CA ASN A 84 34.29 6.01 2.20
C ASN A 84 34.53 6.68 0.85
N THR A 85 33.47 7.10 0.15
CA THR A 85 33.57 7.79 -1.15
C THR A 85 32.80 9.10 -1.15
N THR A 86 33.37 10.10 -1.82
CA THR A 86 32.78 11.43 -2.00
C THR A 86 32.45 11.60 -3.47
N LEU A 87 31.22 11.99 -3.77
CA LEU A 87 30.75 12.16 -5.15
C LEU A 87 31.46 13.35 -5.81
N SER A 88 31.64 13.28 -7.12
CA SER A 88 32.14 14.41 -7.90
C SER A 88 31.05 15.48 -7.99
N THR A 89 31.43 16.73 -7.70
CA THR A 89 30.55 17.90 -7.87
C THR A 89 30.11 18.06 -9.32
N GLU A 90 31.02 17.81 -10.27
CA GLU A 90 30.76 17.86 -11.71
C GLU A 90 29.73 16.81 -12.12
N TRP A 91 29.86 15.58 -11.59
CA TRP A 91 28.89 14.52 -11.84
C TRP A 91 27.50 14.87 -11.29
N ILE A 92 27.40 15.32 -10.03
CA ILE A 92 26.14 15.75 -9.43
C ILE A 92 25.50 16.88 -10.25
N ALA A 93 26.30 17.88 -10.63
CA ALA A 93 25.83 19.01 -11.43
C ALA A 93 25.32 18.56 -12.80
N GLY A 94 26.03 17.64 -13.46
CA GLY A 94 25.65 17.06 -14.74
C GLY A 94 24.33 16.30 -14.66
N GLU A 95 24.20 15.38 -13.69
CA GLU A 95 22.96 14.62 -13.47
C GLU A 95 21.78 15.55 -13.12
N THR A 96 22.01 16.55 -12.27
CA THR A 96 20.97 17.51 -11.88
C THR A 96 20.51 18.35 -13.08
N ALA A 97 21.44 18.81 -13.92
CA ALA A 97 21.12 19.54 -15.14
C ALA A 97 20.35 18.66 -16.14
N ALA A 98 20.72 17.39 -16.29
CA ALA A 98 20.02 16.44 -17.14
C ALA A 98 18.57 16.22 -16.68
N ILE A 99 18.34 16.08 -15.37
CA ILE A 99 16.99 15.94 -14.79
C ILE A 99 16.16 17.21 -14.98
N ALA A 100 16.77 18.37 -14.76
CA ALA A 100 16.07 19.65 -14.92
C ALA A 100 15.65 19.90 -16.38
N ALA A 101 16.36 19.33 -17.35
CA ALA A 101 16.02 19.39 -18.77
C ALA A 101 15.00 18.33 -19.21
N ASP A 102 14.75 17.28 -18.40
CA ASP A 102 13.78 16.23 -18.69
C ASP A 102 12.37 16.66 -18.25
N GLU A 103 11.40 16.64 -19.17
CA GLU A 103 10.00 16.96 -18.90
C GLU A 103 9.38 16.09 -17.79
N ARG A 104 9.93 14.88 -17.60
CA ARG A 104 9.48 13.91 -16.60
C ARG A 104 10.39 13.86 -15.37
N LEU A 105 11.35 14.78 -15.25
CA LEU A 105 12.27 14.89 -14.12
C LEU A 105 12.99 13.57 -13.81
N GLY A 106 13.37 12.82 -14.85
CA GLY A 106 14.08 11.55 -14.70
C GLY A 106 13.20 10.36 -14.31
N ALA A 107 11.86 10.51 -14.28
CA ALA A 107 10.94 9.41 -14.03
C ALA A 107 10.82 8.50 -15.26
N ALA A 108 11.47 7.34 -15.16
CA ALA A 108 11.44 6.31 -16.19
C ALA A 108 10.01 5.87 -16.50
N VAL A 109 9.75 5.63 -17.79
CA VAL A 109 8.52 4.96 -18.24
C VAL A 109 8.83 3.47 -18.37
N PRO A 110 8.03 2.58 -17.76
CA PRO A 110 8.25 1.14 -17.88
C PRO A 110 8.07 0.70 -19.32
N ALA A 111 8.97 -0.16 -19.80
CA ALA A 111 8.86 -0.76 -21.13
C ALA A 111 7.57 -1.60 -21.29
N SER A 112 7.05 -2.12 -20.19
CA SER A 112 5.78 -2.84 -20.11
C SER A 112 4.92 -2.23 -18.99
N PRO A 113 3.96 -1.35 -19.30
CA PRO A 113 3.12 -0.72 -18.29
C PRO A 113 2.08 -1.70 -17.75
N ASP A 114 2.03 -1.84 -16.42
CA ASP A 114 0.97 -2.59 -15.74
C ASP A 114 -0.36 -1.83 -15.68
N THR A 115 -1.46 -2.58 -15.54
CA THR A 115 -2.75 -2.03 -15.14
C THR A 115 -2.93 -2.18 -13.63
N VAL A 116 -3.04 -1.06 -12.92
CA VAL A 116 -3.19 -1.02 -11.46
C VAL A 116 -4.58 -0.54 -11.10
N VAL A 117 -5.34 -1.36 -10.37
CA VAL A 117 -6.66 -0.98 -9.84
C VAL A 117 -6.47 -0.50 -8.40
N ILE A 118 -6.93 0.71 -8.09
CA ILE A 118 -6.84 1.30 -6.75
C ILE A 118 -8.26 1.61 -6.29
N ASP A 119 -8.72 0.88 -5.29
CA ASP A 119 -9.96 1.18 -4.57
C ASP A 119 -9.64 2.04 -3.34
N TYR A 120 -10.25 3.22 -3.27
CA TYR A 120 -9.99 4.19 -2.22
C TYR A 120 -11.20 5.11 -1.99
N SER A 121 -11.14 5.88 -0.90
CA SER A 121 -12.30 6.59 -0.32
C SER A 121 -13.33 5.63 0.29
N ALA A 122 -14.00 4.83 -0.54
CA ALA A 122 -14.97 3.79 -0.18
C ALA A 122 -15.89 4.17 1.01
N PRO A 123 -16.58 5.33 0.96
CA PRO A 123 -17.41 5.77 2.07
C PRO A 123 -18.70 4.95 2.14
N ASN A 124 -19.29 4.90 3.34
CA ASN A 124 -20.63 4.38 3.54
C ASN A 124 -21.65 5.49 3.28
N VAL A 125 -22.58 5.29 2.33
CA VAL A 125 -23.57 6.30 1.92
C VAL A 125 -24.56 6.62 3.03
N ALA A 126 -24.83 5.65 3.91
CA ALA A 126 -25.74 5.82 5.03
C ALA A 126 -25.10 6.52 6.24
N LYS A 127 -24.00 7.26 6.02
CA LYS A 127 -23.30 8.01 7.07
C LYS A 127 -22.75 9.33 6.55
N GLU A 128 -22.78 10.35 7.41
CA GLU A 128 -22.18 11.63 7.11
C GLU A 128 -20.67 11.51 6.83
N MET A 129 -20.23 12.17 5.76
CA MET A 129 -18.82 12.29 5.41
C MET A 129 -18.11 13.25 6.36
N HIS A 130 -17.26 12.72 7.24
CA HIS A 130 -16.37 13.51 8.10
C HIS A 130 -14.91 13.50 7.64
N VAL A 131 -14.08 14.34 8.28
CA VAL A 131 -12.62 14.50 8.02
C VAL A 131 -11.83 13.18 8.01
N GLY A 132 -12.33 12.13 8.66
CA GLY A 132 -11.70 10.81 8.68
C GLY A 132 -11.66 10.15 7.30
N HIS A 133 -12.65 10.41 6.44
CA HIS A 133 -12.69 9.89 5.08
C HIS A 133 -11.69 10.60 4.15
N LEU A 134 -11.17 11.77 4.53
CA LEU A 134 -10.14 12.47 3.75
C LEU A 134 -8.85 11.66 3.68
N ARG A 135 -8.52 10.90 4.74
CA ARG A 135 -7.28 10.11 4.79
C ARG A 135 -7.21 9.11 3.64
N THR A 136 -8.22 8.26 3.49
CA THR A 136 -8.24 7.23 2.44
C THR A 136 -8.33 7.86 1.06
N THR A 137 -9.09 8.95 0.94
CA THR A 137 -9.25 9.71 -0.31
C THR A 137 -7.93 10.31 -0.79
N VAL A 138 -7.22 11.05 0.07
CA VAL A 138 -5.98 11.73 -0.30
C VAL A 138 -4.84 10.73 -0.53
N VAL A 139 -4.73 9.69 0.29
CA VAL A 139 -3.69 8.66 0.12
C VAL A 139 -3.90 7.90 -1.18
N GLY A 140 -5.12 7.45 -1.45
CA GLY A 140 -5.43 6.74 -2.69
C GLY A 140 -5.22 7.60 -3.93
N ASP A 141 -5.60 8.88 -3.89
CA ASP A 141 -5.35 9.81 -4.99
C ASP A 141 -3.85 10.06 -5.22
N ALA A 142 -3.06 10.25 -4.16
CA ALA A 142 -1.62 10.41 -4.26
C ALA A 142 -0.94 9.19 -4.88
N LEU A 143 -1.36 7.97 -4.52
CA LEU A 143 -0.88 6.74 -5.12
C LEU A 143 -1.25 6.66 -6.60
N ALA A 144 -2.52 6.96 -6.94
CA ALA A 144 -2.99 6.94 -8.32
C ALA A 144 -2.20 7.90 -9.21
N ARG A 145 -2.02 9.15 -8.76
CA ARG A 145 -1.24 10.17 -9.48
C ARG A 145 0.23 9.77 -9.64
N THR A 146 0.82 9.16 -8.62
CA THR A 146 2.22 8.69 -8.67
C THR A 146 2.37 7.57 -9.70
N LEU A 147 1.49 6.57 -9.69
CA LEU A 147 1.54 5.44 -10.60
C LEU A 147 1.25 5.84 -12.06
N GLU A 148 0.33 6.77 -12.28
CA GLU A 148 0.11 7.35 -13.61
C GLU A 148 1.32 8.15 -14.08
N PHE A 149 1.91 8.95 -13.19
CA PHE A 149 3.13 9.68 -13.52
C PHE A 149 4.26 8.73 -13.89
N LEU A 150 4.39 7.58 -13.22
CA LEU A 150 5.32 6.51 -13.57
C LEU A 150 4.96 5.76 -14.87
N GLY A 151 3.83 6.06 -15.51
CA GLY A 151 3.45 5.49 -16.82
C GLY A 151 2.57 4.25 -16.76
N HIS A 152 2.05 3.88 -15.58
CA HIS A 152 1.11 2.77 -15.46
C HIS A 152 -0.32 3.19 -15.83
N ARG A 153 -1.14 2.22 -16.28
CA ARG A 153 -2.58 2.43 -16.46
C ARG A 153 -3.27 2.27 -15.11
N VAL A 154 -3.75 3.37 -14.53
CA VAL A 154 -4.44 3.32 -13.22
C VAL A 154 -5.95 3.35 -13.40
N ILE A 155 -6.64 2.39 -12.78
CA ILE A 155 -8.10 2.35 -12.67
C ILE A 155 -8.46 2.75 -11.24
N ARG A 156 -8.95 3.98 -11.09
CA ARG A 156 -9.50 4.47 -9.82
C ARG A 156 -10.88 3.88 -9.60
N GLN A 157 -11.07 3.18 -8.50
CA GLN A 157 -12.35 2.63 -8.09
C GLN A 157 -12.76 3.22 -6.75
N ASN A 158 -14.07 3.35 -6.57
CA ASN A 158 -14.65 3.73 -5.31
C ASN A 158 -15.73 2.68 -5.01
N HIS A 159 -15.39 1.68 -4.21
CA HIS A 159 -16.34 0.68 -3.75
C HIS A 159 -17.20 1.26 -2.63
N ILE A 160 -18.32 1.84 -3.03
CA ILE A 160 -19.22 2.53 -2.13
C ILE A 160 -19.90 1.52 -1.20
N GLY A 161 -19.97 1.83 0.09
CA GLY A 161 -20.74 1.06 1.06
C GLY A 161 -22.23 1.39 0.98
N ASP A 162 -22.91 0.83 -0.01
CA ASP A 162 -24.36 0.99 -0.26
C ASP A 162 -25.20 -0.19 0.24
N TRP A 163 -24.56 -1.27 0.70
CA TRP A 163 -25.22 -2.46 1.21
C TRP A 163 -24.85 -2.76 2.67
N GLY A 164 -25.85 -3.11 3.49
CA GLY A 164 -25.66 -3.58 4.86
C GLY A 164 -26.59 -2.92 5.88
N THR A 165 -26.37 -3.22 7.17
CA THR A 165 -27.20 -2.73 8.28
C THR A 165 -27.39 -1.21 8.30
N PRO A 166 -26.36 -0.36 8.05
CA PRO A 166 -26.54 1.08 8.02
C PRO A 166 -27.56 1.54 6.97
N PHE A 167 -27.55 0.93 5.79
CA PHE A 167 -28.52 1.22 4.74
C PHE A 167 -29.91 0.68 5.09
N GLY A 168 -29.99 -0.50 5.72
CA GLY A 168 -31.26 -1.05 6.24
C GLY A 168 -31.91 -0.16 7.30
N MET A 169 -31.13 0.42 8.21
CA MET A 169 -31.62 1.39 9.21
C MET A 169 -32.15 2.66 8.56
N LEU A 170 -31.55 3.10 7.44
CA LEU A 170 -32.03 4.25 6.68
C LEU A 170 -33.39 3.97 6.03
N ILE A 171 -33.56 2.77 5.47
CA ILE A 171 -34.84 2.31 4.90
C ILE A 171 -35.91 2.19 5.99
N GLU A 172 -35.59 1.59 7.13
CA GLU A 172 -36.51 1.52 8.28
C GLU A 172 -36.93 2.93 8.71
N HIS A 173 -35.97 3.85 8.84
CA HIS A 173 -36.26 5.23 9.21
C HIS A 173 -37.22 5.90 8.21
N LEU A 174 -37.04 5.68 6.91
CA LEU A 174 -37.94 6.17 5.86
C LEU A 174 -39.36 5.61 6.01
N LEU A 175 -39.49 4.31 6.29
CA LEU A 175 -40.79 3.67 6.50
C LEU A 175 -41.48 4.20 7.75
N ASP A 176 -40.73 4.48 8.82
CA ASP A 176 -41.26 5.01 10.08
C ASP A 176 -41.79 6.44 9.96
N VAL A 177 -41.07 7.33 9.24
CA VAL A 177 -41.55 8.71 9.01
C VAL A 177 -42.64 8.78 7.95
N GLY A 178 -42.70 7.78 7.05
CA GLY A 178 -43.58 7.71 5.90
C GLY A 178 -43.02 8.42 4.68
N GLU A 179 -43.16 7.80 3.51
CA GLU A 179 -42.56 8.26 2.24
C GLU A 179 -43.05 9.65 1.79
N ASP A 180 -44.29 10.02 2.13
CA ASP A 180 -44.87 11.33 1.79
C ASP A 180 -44.58 12.44 2.82
N SER A 181 -43.84 12.11 3.88
CA SER A 181 -43.58 13.04 4.97
C SER A 181 -42.68 14.20 4.57
N ALA A 182 -42.72 15.28 5.37
CA ALA A 182 -41.80 16.39 5.19
C ALA A 182 -40.34 15.98 5.42
N ASP A 183 -40.11 14.97 6.27
CA ASP A 183 -38.77 14.46 6.59
C ASP A 183 -38.22 13.60 5.43
N ALA A 184 -39.06 12.77 4.79
CA ALA A 184 -38.67 12.02 3.60
C ALA A 184 -38.22 12.92 2.44
N LYS A 185 -38.81 14.11 2.28
CA LYS A 185 -38.40 15.11 1.28
C LYS A 185 -36.97 15.62 1.49
N LEU A 186 -36.39 15.47 2.69
CA LEU A 186 -35.00 15.82 2.95
C LEU A 186 -34.04 14.94 2.14
N LEU A 187 -34.40 13.71 1.77
CA LEU A 187 -33.58 12.89 0.88
C LEU A 187 -33.31 13.53 -0.48
N GLU A 188 -34.18 14.42 -0.96
CA GLU A 188 -33.98 15.14 -2.22
C GLU A 188 -33.16 16.41 -2.03
N THR A 189 -33.34 17.12 -0.90
CA THR A 189 -32.77 18.46 -0.70
C THR A 189 -31.51 18.48 0.17
N ASP A 190 -31.47 17.67 1.23
CA ASP A 190 -30.35 17.53 2.17
C ASP A 190 -30.34 16.11 2.77
N PRO A 191 -29.76 15.13 2.05
CA PRO A 191 -29.70 13.75 2.53
C PRO A 191 -29.01 13.60 3.88
N ASN A 192 -28.08 14.49 4.22
CA ASN A 192 -27.41 14.44 5.52
C ASN A 192 -28.37 14.80 6.66
N ALA A 193 -29.31 15.73 6.44
CA ALA A 193 -30.32 16.07 7.43
C ALA A 193 -31.29 14.92 7.72
N PHE A 194 -31.42 13.95 6.80
CA PHE A 194 -32.25 12.76 6.95
C PHE A 194 -31.55 11.61 7.70
N LEU A 195 -30.22 11.65 7.87
CA LEU A 195 -29.48 10.53 8.45
C LEU A 195 -29.82 10.31 9.94
N PRO A 196 -30.09 9.05 10.36
CA PRO A 196 -30.44 8.73 11.72
C PRO A 196 -29.27 8.96 12.68
N GLY A 197 -29.52 9.64 13.80
CA GLY A 197 -28.52 9.93 14.83
C GLY A 197 -28.02 11.38 14.87
N ARG A 198 -28.47 12.24 13.94
CA ARG A 198 -28.40 13.69 14.14
C ARG A 198 -29.40 14.06 15.24
N PRO A 199 -29.01 14.77 16.32
CA PRO A 199 -30.00 15.27 17.27
C PRO A 199 -30.97 16.16 16.48
N PRO A 200 -32.30 16.02 16.66
CA PRO A 200 -33.24 16.91 16.01
C PRO A 200 -32.81 18.33 16.38
N GLU A 201 -32.54 19.15 15.37
CA GLU A 201 -32.26 20.56 15.58
C GLU A 201 -33.38 21.07 16.48
N VAL A 202 -33.01 21.56 17.68
CA VAL A 202 -33.97 21.88 18.73
C VAL A 202 -34.93 22.91 18.17
N ARG A 203 -36.05 22.43 17.61
CA ARG A 203 -37.18 23.23 17.25
C ARG A 203 -37.68 23.71 18.59
N ARG A 204 -37.24 24.90 19.01
CA ARG A 204 -37.62 25.55 20.26
C ARG A 204 -39.13 25.77 20.24
N ARG A 205 -39.90 24.71 20.50
CA ARG A 205 -41.30 24.80 20.89
C ARG A 205 -41.26 25.41 22.30
N ARG A 206 -41.47 26.73 22.37
CA ARG A 206 -41.88 27.39 23.61
C ARG A 206 -43.14 26.67 24.08
N GLY A 207 -43.02 25.83 25.10
CA GLY A 207 -44.11 24.97 25.54
C GLY A 207 -43.75 24.21 26.80
N VAL A 208 -43.94 24.88 27.93
CA VAL A 208 -43.84 24.40 29.30
C VAL A 208 -44.43 22.98 29.48
N ARG A 209 -43.68 22.06 30.10
CA ARG A 209 -44.15 21.22 31.23
C ARG A 209 -43.03 20.34 31.84
N ASN A 210 -42.71 20.68 33.10
CA ASN A 210 -42.23 19.88 34.23
C ASN A 210 -41.31 18.67 34.00
N ALA A 211 -40.04 18.87 34.37
CA ALA A 211 -39.14 17.81 34.80
C ALA A 211 -39.72 17.07 36.02
N ARG A 212 -40.11 15.80 35.85
CA ARG A 212 -40.20 14.84 36.96
C ARG A 212 -39.08 13.82 36.81
N THR A 213 -38.10 13.98 37.67
CA THR A 213 -37.23 12.95 38.28
C THR A 213 -37.52 11.51 37.86
N CYS A 214 -36.58 10.91 37.13
CA CYS A 214 -36.48 9.46 36.95
C CYS A 214 -35.98 8.82 38.26
N PRO A 215 -36.65 7.82 38.85
CA PRO A 215 -36.15 7.16 40.05
C PRO A 215 -35.00 6.20 39.70
N ARG A 216 -33.86 6.39 40.36
CA ARG A 216 -32.79 5.37 40.40
C ARG A 216 -33.24 4.20 41.29
N ARG A 217 -33.10 2.97 40.79
CA ARG A 217 -32.42 1.80 41.40
C ARG A 217 -33.16 0.48 41.11
N HIS A 218 -32.54 -0.38 40.31
CA HIS A 218 -32.31 -1.79 40.64
C HIS A 218 -30.94 -2.23 40.07
N PRO A 219 -30.25 -3.18 40.72
CA PRO A 219 -28.79 -3.29 40.64
C PRO A 219 -28.32 -4.00 39.37
N CYS A 220 -27.31 -3.40 38.73
CA CYS A 220 -26.48 -3.99 37.70
C CYS A 220 -25.75 -5.21 38.27
N SER A 221 -26.06 -6.41 37.77
CA SER A 221 -25.24 -7.59 37.99
C SER A 221 -23.90 -7.36 37.28
N ARG A 222 -22.85 -7.33 38.09
CA ARG A 222 -21.46 -7.19 37.67
C ARG A 222 -21.07 -8.42 36.83
N VAL A 223 -21.11 -8.32 35.51
CA VAL A 223 -20.31 -9.23 34.66
C VAL A 223 -18.90 -8.65 34.64
N THR A 224 -18.00 -9.32 35.35
CA THR A 224 -16.58 -9.01 35.37
C THR A 224 -15.98 -9.31 33.99
N SER A 225 -15.44 -8.28 33.33
CA SER A 225 -14.60 -8.43 32.15
C SER A 225 -13.32 -9.15 32.55
N ARG A 226 -13.12 -10.38 32.03
CA ARG A 226 -11.79 -10.98 31.96
C ARG A 226 -10.98 -10.24 30.88
N PRO A 227 -9.72 -9.85 31.14
CA PRO A 227 -8.87 -9.27 30.13
C PRO A 227 -8.48 -10.35 29.10
N TRP A 228 -8.61 -10.02 27.82
CA TRP A 228 -8.11 -10.85 26.71
C TRP A 228 -6.59 -10.94 26.81
N ARG A 229 -6.06 -12.15 27.06
CA ARG A 229 -4.65 -12.48 26.87
C ARG A 229 -4.40 -12.71 25.38
N SER A 230 -3.38 -12.06 24.84
CA SER A 230 -2.76 -12.38 23.56
C SER A 230 -2.17 -13.80 23.61
N GLY A 231 -2.85 -14.76 22.98
CA GLY A 231 -2.31 -16.09 22.70
C GLY A 231 -1.71 -16.09 21.30
N ALA A 232 -0.39 -16.16 21.21
CA ALA A 232 0.31 -16.48 19.97
C ALA A 232 -0.05 -17.91 19.56
N ALA A 233 -0.70 -18.09 18.41
CA ALA A 233 -0.86 -19.40 17.80
C ALA A 233 0.44 -19.77 17.07
N SER A 234 1.26 -20.60 17.72
CA SER A 234 2.36 -21.31 17.08
C SER A 234 1.81 -22.36 16.12
N TRP A 235 2.14 -22.26 14.84
CA TRP A 235 1.87 -23.31 13.86
C TRP A 235 3.00 -24.33 13.92
N THR A 236 2.71 -25.52 14.43
CA THR A 236 3.58 -26.70 14.29
C THR A 236 3.16 -27.49 13.07
N CYS A 237 4.11 -27.72 12.16
CA CYS A 237 3.94 -28.52 10.96
C CYS A 237 4.14 -30.01 11.29
N PRO A 238 3.19 -30.93 11.01
CA PRO A 238 3.44 -32.35 11.13
C PRO A 238 4.19 -32.86 9.90
N SER A 239 5.32 -33.51 10.13
CA SER A 239 6.11 -34.24 9.16
C SER A 239 5.30 -35.41 8.57
N SER A 240 5.16 -35.44 7.25
CA SER A 240 4.93 -36.70 6.53
C SER A 240 5.64 -36.68 5.19
N THR A 241 6.41 -37.75 4.98
CA THR A 241 7.22 -38.06 3.82
C THR A 241 6.31 -38.65 2.74
N SER A 242 6.23 -38.05 1.55
CA SER A 242 5.96 -38.82 0.31
C SER A 242 6.39 -38.05 -0.94
N THR A 243 7.30 -38.68 -1.67
CA THR A 243 7.73 -38.40 -3.06
C THR A 243 6.55 -38.44 -4.04
N ALA A 244 6.42 -37.43 -4.92
CA ALA A 244 5.93 -37.56 -6.31
C ALA A 244 5.95 -36.22 -7.10
N SER A 245 6.85 -36.14 -8.08
CA SER A 245 6.67 -35.70 -9.48
C SER A 245 5.69 -34.57 -9.83
N THR A 246 6.22 -33.45 -10.33
CA THR A 246 5.51 -32.33 -10.98
C THR A 246 5.24 -32.62 -12.47
N PRO A 247 4.07 -32.27 -13.05
CA PRO A 247 3.92 -32.02 -14.48
C PRO A 247 3.72 -30.52 -14.80
N PRO A 248 4.08 -30.06 -16.01
CA PRO A 248 4.11 -28.65 -16.37
C PRO A 248 2.74 -28.09 -16.80
N TRP A 249 2.54 -26.81 -16.52
CA TRP A 249 1.36 -26.04 -16.90
C TRP A 249 1.32 -25.79 -18.42
N THR A 250 0.19 -26.12 -19.05
CA THR A 250 -0.12 -25.76 -20.45
C THR A 250 -1.14 -24.61 -20.49
N SER A 251 -0.88 -23.63 -21.35
CA SER A 251 -1.65 -22.41 -21.59
C SER A 251 -3.03 -22.68 -22.24
N PRO A 252 -4.10 -21.91 -21.93
CA PRO A 252 -5.37 -22.04 -22.64
C PRO A 252 -5.44 -21.13 -23.89
N SER A 253 -5.98 -21.70 -24.98
CA SER A 253 -6.28 -21.07 -26.28
C SER A 253 -7.57 -20.20 -26.25
N PRO A 254 -7.80 -19.31 -27.25
CA PRO A 254 -8.84 -18.28 -27.18
C PRO A 254 -10.24 -18.79 -27.59
N ILE A 255 -11.28 -18.23 -26.96
CA ILE A 255 -12.70 -18.57 -27.21
C ILE A 255 -13.26 -17.74 -28.37
N THR A 256 -13.80 -18.43 -29.37
CA THR A 256 -14.53 -17.88 -30.53
C THR A 256 -16.00 -17.60 -30.20
N THR A 257 -16.57 -16.56 -30.82
CA THR A 257 -17.95 -16.07 -30.65
C THR A 257 -18.96 -16.76 -31.58
N SER A 258 -20.16 -17.08 -31.08
CA SER A 258 -21.43 -17.05 -31.84
C SER A 258 -22.68 -17.09 -30.94
N PRO A 259 -23.84 -16.59 -31.41
CA PRO A 259 -24.94 -16.12 -30.55
C PRO A 259 -26.09 -17.14 -30.41
N ALA A 260 -26.76 -17.16 -29.25
CA ALA A 260 -28.01 -17.89 -29.06
C ALA A 260 -29.01 -17.10 -28.18
N ASN A 261 -30.27 -17.15 -28.60
CA ASN A 261 -31.47 -16.42 -28.17
C ASN A 261 -31.91 -16.62 -26.69
N PRO A 262 -32.78 -15.73 -26.14
CA PRO A 262 -33.07 -15.63 -24.71
C PRO A 262 -34.10 -16.68 -24.22
N PRO A 263 -34.08 -17.05 -22.91
CA PRO A 263 -35.00 -18.03 -22.36
C PRO A 263 -36.35 -17.43 -21.93
N THR A 264 -37.42 -18.13 -22.31
CA THR A 264 -38.82 -17.95 -21.92
C THR A 264 -39.08 -18.27 -20.45
N THR A 265 -39.86 -17.40 -19.81
CA THR A 265 -40.40 -17.48 -18.45
C THR A 265 -41.41 -18.63 -18.30
N THR A 266 -41.27 -19.48 -17.27
CA THR A 266 -42.34 -20.42 -16.87
C THR A 266 -42.72 -20.20 -15.41
N CYS A 267 -44.01 -19.90 -15.23
CA CYS A 267 -44.69 -19.53 -14.00
C CYS A 267 -45.14 -20.81 -13.27
N CYS A 268 -44.77 -20.99 -11.99
CA CYS A 268 -45.30 -22.07 -11.14
C CYS A 268 -46.47 -21.55 -10.30
N SER A 269 -47.68 -21.95 -10.68
CA SER A 269 -48.94 -21.79 -9.96
C SER A 269 -49.06 -22.75 -8.77
N ARG A 270 -49.50 -22.26 -7.60
CA ARG A 270 -50.11 -23.07 -6.52
C ARG A 270 -51.64 -22.89 -6.55
N PRO A 271 -52.45 -23.95 -6.39
CA PRO A 271 -53.89 -23.81 -6.29
C PRO A 271 -54.32 -23.51 -4.84
N ALA A 272 -55.34 -22.66 -4.73
CA ALA A 272 -56.10 -22.41 -3.51
C ALA A 272 -57.10 -23.55 -3.26
N THR A 273 -57.40 -23.85 -1.99
CA THR A 273 -58.59 -24.59 -1.62
C THR A 273 -59.12 -24.03 -0.30
N ILE A 274 -60.32 -23.44 -0.42
CA ILE A 274 -61.42 -23.16 0.54
C ILE A 274 -61.04 -22.84 1.98
#